data_AF-A0A7C7SFK3-F1
#
_entry.id   AF-A0A7C7SFK3-F1
#
_cell.length_a   1.000
_cell.length_b   1.000
_cell.length_c   1.000
_cell.angle_alpha   90.00
_cell.angle_beta   90.00
_cell.angle_gamma   90.00
#
_symmetry.space_group_name_H-M   'P 1'
#
loop_
_entity.id
_entity.type
_entity.pdbx_description
1 polymer ?
#
loop_
_entity_poly.entity_id
_entity_poly.type
_entity_poly.pdbx_seq_one_letter_code
_entity_poly.pdbx_strand_id
1 'polypeptide(L)'
;MKRRDFLRLRTEAAIRVAELSCERLYMHYQHARVTTMPTAEAERHAVPERGEAEPAAELTARTPDQLFGEIERQLQRADVLRLVDDEWLVVDDYRHHVEKVLAAFRGRGGRIESPGRVREATR
;
A
#
# COMPACT_ATOMS: atom_id res chain seq x y z
N MET A 1 11.07 7.01 -6.87
CA MET A 1 10.51 5.67 -6.52
C MET A 1 9.39 5.32 -7.50
N LYS A 2 9.36 4.10 -8.06
CA LYS A 2 8.20 3.67 -8.87
C LYS A 2 6.99 3.54 -7.95
N ARG A 3 5.87 4.16 -8.32
CA ARG A 3 4.62 4.22 -7.52
C ARG A 3 3.99 2.86 -7.20
N ARG A 4 4.49 1.74 -7.76
CA ARG A 4 3.88 0.39 -7.70
C ARG A 4 4.88 -0.72 -7.40
N ASP A 5 5.96 -0.42 -6.68
CA ASP A 5 6.97 -1.46 -6.37
C ASP A 5 6.48 -2.45 -5.30
N PHE A 6 5.49 -2.06 -4.48
CA PHE A 6 4.93 -2.87 -3.40
C PHE A 6 4.00 -4.00 -3.84
N LEU A 7 3.38 -3.89 -5.03
CA LEU A 7 2.43 -4.88 -5.55
C LEU A 7 2.84 -5.30 -6.95
N ARG A 8 3.15 -6.59 -7.11
CA ARG A 8 3.48 -7.19 -8.41
C ARG A 8 2.36 -8.11 -8.84
N LEU A 9 1.74 -7.80 -9.98
CA LEU A 9 0.77 -8.66 -10.61
C LEU A 9 1.48 -9.55 -11.62
N ARG A 10 1.27 -10.85 -11.49
CA ARG A 10 1.77 -11.89 -12.39
C ARG A 10 0.61 -12.79 -12.81
N THR A 11 0.76 -13.43 -13.96
CA THR A 11 -0.18 -14.44 -14.42
C THR A 11 0.57 -15.76 -14.53
N GLU A 12 0.18 -16.75 -13.75
CA GLU A 12 0.80 -18.08 -13.70
C GLU A 12 -0.25 -19.10 -14.11
N ALA A 13 -0.02 -19.84 -15.21
CA ALA A 13 -0.90 -20.92 -15.68
C ALA A 13 -2.41 -20.55 -15.68
N ALA A 14 -2.74 -19.38 -16.23
CA ALA A 14 -4.09 -18.77 -16.28
C ALA A 14 -4.67 -18.23 -14.96
N ILE A 15 -3.93 -18.27 -13.85
CA ILE A 15 -4.30 -17.70 -12.55
C ILE A 15 -3.60 -16.35 -12.38
N ARG A 16 -4.32 -15.31 -11.94
CA ARG A 16 -3.71 -14.00 -11.67
C ARG A 16 -3.21 -13.98 -10.22
N VAL A 17 -1.90 -13.93 -10.06
CA VAL A 17 -1.22 -13.94 -8.77
C VAL A 17 -0.73 -12.52 -8.47
N ALA A 18 -1.09 -11.99 -7.32
CA ALA A 18 -0.61 -10.72 -6.80
C ALA A 18 0.40 -10.99 -5.69
N GLU A 19 1.63 -10.52 -5.82
CA GLU A 19 2.63 -10.52 -4.76
C GLU A 19 2.62 -9.14 -4.08
N LEU A 20 2.38 -9.11 -2.77
CA LEU A 20 2.36 -7.91 -1.95
C LEU A 20 3.51 -7.94 -0.93
N SER A 21 4.49 -7.05 -1.09
CA SER A 21 5.58 -6.88 -0.11
C SER A 21 5.11 -5.97 1.01
N CYS A 22 5.07 -6.51 2.22
CA CYS A 22 4.64 -5.79 3.41
C CYS A 22 5.68 -4.72 3.81
N GLU A 23 6.97 -4.95 3.55
CA GLU A 23 8.03 -3.95 3.70
C GLU A 23 7.75 -2.72 2.84
N ARG A 24 7.63 -2.93 1.52
CA ARG A 24 7.43 -1.85 0.56
C ARG A 24 6.13 -1.12 0.85
N LEU A 25 5.07 -1.85 1.13
CA LEU A 25 3.78 -1.27 1.49
C LEU A 25 3.89 -0.41 2.77
N TYR A 26 4.64 -0.86 3.78
CA TYR A 26 4.89 -0.09 5.00
C TYR A 26 5.64 1.23 4.70
N MET A 27 6.68 1.20 3.86
CA MET A 27 7.37 2.43 3.45
C MET A 27 6.43 3.42 2.75
N HIS A 28 5.54 2.92 1.89
CA HIS A 28 4.53 3.75 1.22
C HIS A 28 3.47 4.27 2.20
N TYR A 29 3.08 3.48 3.19
CA TYR A 29 2.18 3.89 4.27
C TYR A 29 2.80 5.01 5.13
N GLN A 30 4.07 4.88 5.53
CA GLN A 30 4.79 5.92 6.26
C GLN A 30 4.90 7.20 5.44
N HIS A 31 5.27 7.10 4.16
CA HIS A 31 5.31 8.25 3.27
C HIS A 31 3.94 8.94 3.17
N ALA A 32 2.86 8.17 2.98
CA ALA A 32 1.50 8.69 2.94
C ALA A 32 1.11 9.43 4.22
N ARG A 33 1.49 8.92 5.39
CA ARG A 33 1.25 9.57 6.70
C ARG A 33 1.99 10.88 6.84
N VAL A 34 3.27 10.93 6.47
CA VAL A 34 4.10 12.14 6.55
C VAL A 34 3.54 13.23 5.64
N THR A 35 3.06 12.90 4.44
CA THR A 35 2.45 13.90 3.54
C THR A 35 1.05 14.35 3.97
N THR A 36 0.36 13.60 4.83
CA THR A 36 -0.97 13.96 5.38
C THR A 36 -0.86 14.93 6.56
N MET A 37 0.33 15.14 7.12
CA MET A 37 0.59 16.28 7.98
C MET A 37 0.81 17.49 7.05
N PRO A 38 -0.14 18.43 6.91
CA PRO A 38 0.23 19.73 6.38
C PRO A 38 1.28 20.24 7.36
N THR A 39 2.53 20.33 6.91
CA THR A 39 3.51 21.11 7.66
C THR A 39 2.88 22.48 7.77
N ALA A 40 2.43 22.86 8.97
CA ALA A 40 1.70 24.11 9.26
C ALA A 40 2.50 25.38 8.91
N GLU A 41 3.66 25.20 8.28
CA GLU A 41 4.57 26.19 7.73
C GLU A 41 4.21 26.58 6.28
N ALA A 42 3.54 25.69 5.52
CA ALA A 42 3.12 25.98 4.14
C ALA A 42 1.91 26.92 4.05
N GLU A 43 1.06 26.97 5.09
CA GLU A 43 -0.12 27.85 5.12
C GLU A 43 0.18 29.25 5.66
N ARG A 44 1.38 29.50 6.21
CA ARG A 44 1.74 30.80 6.82
C ARG A 44 2.49 31.76 5.89
N HIS A 45 2.73 31.40 4.63
CA HIS A 45 3.47 32.24 3.68
C HIS A 45 2.73 32.54 2.36
N ALA A 46 1.43 32.29 2.28
CA ALA A 46 0.62 32.76 1.16
C ALA A 46 0.15 34.20 1.40
N VAL A 47 1.07 35.16 1.23
CA VAL A 47 0.67 36.53 0.89
C VAL A 47 0.13 36.47 -0.55
N PRO A 48 -1.10 36.94 -0.86
CA PRO A 48 -1.61 36.90 -2.21
C PRO A 48 -1.02 38.07 -3.00
N GLU A 49 0.25 37.96 -3.42
CA GLU A 49 0.85 38.90 -4.37
C GLU A 49 0.62 38.42 -5.81
N ARG A 50 -0.40 39.04 -6.40
CA ARG A 50 -0.70 39.19 -7.82
C ARG A 50 0.46 38.88 -8.80
N GLY A 51 0.44 37.70 -9.41
CA GLY A 51 1.25 37.39 -10.59
C GLY A 51 1.52 35.90 -10.73
N GLU A 52 0.99 35.29 -11.79
CA GLU A 52 1.31 33.94 -12.26
C GLU A 52 1.08 32.81 -11.24
N ALA A 53 -0.08 32.18 -11.32
CA ALA A 53 -0.34 30.91 -10.65
C ALA A 53 0.64 29.85 -11.16
N GLU A 54 1.80 29.73 -10.52
CA GLU A 54 2.59 28.51 -10.54
C GLU A 54 1.64 27.41 -10.06
N PRO A 55 1.33 26.39 -10.87
CA PRO A 55 0.40 25.36 -10.44
C PRO A 55 1.02 24.73 -9.21
N ALA A 56 0.32 24.85 -8.08
CA ALA A 56 0.71 24.26 -6.80
C ALA A 56 1.27 22.88 -7.11
N ALA A 57 2.57 22.71 -6.89
CA ALA A 57 3.26 21.48 -7.23
C ALA A 57 2.37 20.34 -6.75
N GLU A 58 1.77 19.62 -7.70
CA GLU A 58 0.87 18.50 -7.44
C GLU A 58 1.73 17.36 -6.90
N LEU A 59 2.33 17.58 -5.74
CA LEU A 59 2.80 16.54 -4.86
C LEU A 59 1.50 15.84 -4.48
N THR A 60 1.08 14.90 -5.32
CA THR A 60 -0.12 14.10 -5.14
C THR A 60 0.14 13.27 -3.89
N ALA A 61 -0.11 13.91 -2.74
CA ALA A 61 0.05 13.38 -1.41
C ALA A 61 -0.97 12.26 -1.28
N ARG A 62 -0.54 11.06 -1.63
CA ARG A 62 -1.40 9.88 -1.55
C ARG A 62 -1.64 9.62 -0.07
N THR A 63 -2.88 9.70 0.36
CA THR A 63 -3.28 9.32 1.73
C THR A 63 -3.26 7.80 1.91
N PRO A 64 -3.19 7.29 3.14
CA PRO A 64 -3.31 5.85 3.41
C PRO A 64 -4.56 5.23 2.78
N ASP A 65 -5.72 5.86 2.91
CA ASP A 65 -6.96 5.38 2.28
C ASP A 65 -6.85 5.23 0.76
N GLN A 66 -6.22 6.19 0.07
CA GLN A 66 -6.00 6.10 -1.37
C GLN A 66 -5.01 4.97 -1.74
N LEU A 67 -4.00 4.74 -0.89
CA LEU A 67 -3.04 3.64 -1.06
C LEU A 67 -3.74 2.28 -0.95
N PHE A 68 -4.50 2.06 0.13
CA PHE A 68 -5.22 0.80 0.35
C PHE A 68 -6.34 0.60 -0.68
N GLY A 69 -7.08 1.64 -1.05
CA GLY A 69 -8.10 1.56 -2.10
C GLY A 69 -7.54 1.20 -3.48
N GLU A 70 -6.32 1.64 -3.82
CA GLU A 70 -5.67 1.19 -5.05
C GLU A 70 -5.26 -0.28 -4.98
N ILE A 71 -4.77 -0.74 -3.83
CA ILE A 71 -4.42 -2.15 -3.60
C ILE A 71 -5.67 -3.01 -3.77
N GLU A 72 -6.78 -2.67 -3.13
CA GLU A 72 -8.03 -3.40 -3.24
C GLU A 72 -8.50 -3.50 -4.71
N ARG A 73 -8.48 -2.39 -5.45
CA ARG A 73 -8.82 -2.38 -6.88
C ARG A 73 -7.92 -3.26 -7.73
N GLN A 74 -6.63 -3.32 -7.42
CA GLN A 74 -5.71 -4.19 -8.15
C GLN A 74 -5.92 -5.66 -7.78
N LEU A 75 -6.15 -5.93 -6.49
CA LEU A 75 -6.44 -7.25 -5.98
C LEU A 75 -7.76 -7.82 -6.50
N GLN A 76 -8.75 -6.99 -6.85
CA GLN A 76 -9.96 -7.45 -7.55
C GLN A 76 -9.64 -8.18 -8.86
N ARG A 77 -8.51 -7.87 -9.49
CA ARG A 77 -8.02 -8.53 -10.70
C ARG A 77 -7.09 -9.70 -10.42
N ALA A 78 -6.81 -10.01 -9.15
CA ALA A 78 -6.02 -11.16 -8.76
C ALA A 78 -6.93 -12.24 -8.19
N ASP A 79 -6.52 -13.49 -8.35
CA ASP A 79 -7.20 -14.67 -7.85
C ASP A 79 -6.47 -15.23 -6.61
N VAL A 80 -5.13 -15.06 -6.59
CA VAL A 80 -4.25 -15.43 -5.48
C VAL A 80 -3.46 -14.21 -5.01
N LEU A 81 -3.34 -14.02 -3.70
CA LEU A 81 -2.51 -13.00 -3.07
C LEU A 81 -1.40 -13.67 -2.26
N ARG A 82 -0.16 -13.43 -2.66
CA ARG A 82 1.04 -13.86 -1.96
C ARG A 82 1.57 -12.70 -1.13
N LEU A 83 1.65 -12.88 0.18
CA LEU A 83 2.33 -11.92 1.05
C LEU A 83 3.84 -12.14 0.94
N VAL A 84 4.64 -11.10 1.15
CA VAL A 84 6.10 -11.18 1.27
C VAL A 84 6.50 -10.27 2.42
N ASP A 85 7.53 -10.63 3.17
CA ASP A 85 8.06 -9.87 4.31
C ASP A 85 7.02 -9.62 5.43
N ASP A 86 6.26 -10.66 5.84
CA ASP A 86 5.20 -10.51 6.85
C ASP A 86 5.70 -10.03 8.22
N GLU A 87 7.01 -10.08 8.46
CA GLU A 87 7.69 -9.48 9.61
C GLU A 87 7.41 -7.98 9.79
N TRP A 88 7.01 -7.27 8.73
CA TRP A 88 6.64 -5.85 8.81
C TRP A 88 5.22 -5.63 9.37
N LEU A 89 4.42 -6.68 9.56
CA LEU A 89 3.08 -6.62 10.17
C LEU A 89 3.12 -6.53 11.72
N VAL A 90 4.28 -6.22 12.30
CA VAL A 90 4.45 -6.00 13.75
C VAL A 90 3.79 -4.71 14.25
N VAL A 91 3.49 -3.76 13.37
CA VAL A 91 2.87 -2.47 13.73
C VAL A 91 1.35 -2.60 13.73
N ASP A 92 0.68 -2.43 14.87
CA ASP A 92 -0.77 -2.68 15.03
C ASP A 92 -1.66 -1.89 14.06
N ASP A 93 -1.48 -0.56 13.93
CA ASP A 93 -2.26 0.26 12.99
C ASP A 93 -2.11 -0.22 11.54
N TYR A 94 -0.88 -0.51 11.14
CA TYR A 94 -0.58 -1.00 9.79
C TYR A 94 -1.17 -2.39 9.57
N ARG A 95 -1.01 -3.30 10.53
CA ARG A 95 -1.58 -4.64 10.52
C ARG A 95 -3.09 -4.58 10.35
N HIS A 96 -3.78 -3.72 11.09
CA HIS A 96 -5.23 -3.58 11.00
C HIS A 96 -5.70 -3.17 9.59
N HIS A 97 -4.98 -2.25 8.95
CA HIS A 97 -5.27 -1.85 7.57
C HIS A 97 -5.04 -2.99 6.58
N VAL A 98 -3.92 -3.72 6.72
CA VAL A 98 -3.63 -4.88 5.85
C VAL A 98 -4.66 -5.98 6.07
N GLU A 99 -4.98 -6.34 7.31
CA GLU A 99 -5.98 -7.35 7.66
C GLU A 99 -7.35 -7.03 7.06
N LYS A 100 -7.75 -5.76 7.03
CA LYS A 100 -8.99 -5.33 6.37
C LYS A 100 -8.99 -5.65 4.87
N VAL A 101 -7.88 -5.35 4.18
CA VAL A 101 -7.70 -5.69 2.75
C VAL A 101 -7.70 -7.20 2.53
N LEU A 102 -7.03 -7.96 3.41
CA LEU A 102 -7.00 -9.44 3.35
C LEU A 102 -8.40 -10.04 3.61
N ALA A 103 -9.17 -9.48 4.54
CA ALA A 103 -10.52 -9.91 4.82
C ALA A 103 -11.45 -9.67 3.61
N ALA A 104 -11.37 -8.48 2.99
CA ALA A 104 -12.09 -8.18 1.76
C ALA A 104 -11.71 -9.14 0.62
N PHE A 105 -10.41 -9.46 0.50
CA PHE A 105 -9.89 -10.40 -0.49
C PHE A 105 -10.38 -11.85 -0.28
N ARG A 106 -10.43 -12.31 0.97
CA ARG A 106 -10.96 -13.63 1.32
C ARG A 106 -12.47 -13.72 1.14
N GLY A 107 -13.21 -12.67 1.51
CA GLY A 107 -14.67 -12.62 1.38
C GLY A 107 -15.17 -12.81 -0.05
N ARG A 108 -14.38 -12.41 -1.05
CA ARG A 108 -14.67 -12.62 -2.48
C ARG A 108 -14.18 -13.97 -3.04
N GLY A 109 -13.60 -14.84 -2.22
CA GLY A 109 -13.07 -16.15 -2.64
C GLY A 109 -11.61 -16.13 -3.11
N GLY A 110 -10.89 -15.02 -2.92
CA GLY A 110 -9.46 -14.95 -3.22
C GLY A 110 -8.64 -15.79 -2.24
N ARG A 111 -7.65 -16.52 -2.76
CA ARG A 111 -6.74 -17.32 -1.94
C ARG A 111 -5.57 -16.49 -1.45
N ILE A 112 -5.35 -16.47 -0.14
CA ILE A 112 -4.20 -15.77 0.45
C ILE A 112 -3.15 -16.81 0.81
N GLU A 113 -2.01 -16.71 0.15
CA GLU A 113 -0.81 -17.46 0.45
C GLU A 113 0.12 -16.54 1.24
N SER A 114 0.15 -16.71 2.56
CA SER A 114 1.34 -16.26 3.28
C SER A 114 2.51 -17.14 2.81
N PRO A 115 3.71 -16.60 2.56
CA PRO A 115 4.89 -17.44 2.53
C PRO A 115 4.90 -18.02 3.92
N GLY A 116 4.53 -19.30 4.03
CA GLY A 116 4.41 -19.93 5.33
C GLY A 116 5.71 -19.64 6.03
N ARG A 117 5.64 -19.09 7.26
CA ARG A 117 6.70 -19.26 8.25
C ARG A 117 7.23 -20.65 7.96
N VAL A 118 8.44 -20.75 7.43
CA VAL A 118 9.04 -22.04 7.12
C VAL A 118 8.91 -22.76 8.45
N ARG A 119 8.03 -23.76 8.52
CA ARG A 119 8.05 -24.67 9.65
C ARG A 119 9.39 -25.34 9.41
N GLU A 120 10.43 -24.81 10.05
CA GLU A 120 11.66 -25.54 10.26
C GLU A 120 11.21 -26.82 10.97
N ALA A 121 10.95 -27.84 10.16
CA ALA A 121 10.92 -29.21 10.59
C ALA A 121 12.37 -29.49 10.97
N THR A 122 12.67 -29.17 12.22
CA THR A 122 13.86 -29.55 12.94
C THR A 122 14.00 -31.06 12.75
N ARG A 123 15.09 -31.46 12.12
CA ARG A 123 15.53 -32.85 12.02
C ARG A 123 16.75 -33.03 12.90
#